data_AF-A0A2R5L498-F1
#
_entry.id   AF-A0A2R5L498-F1
#
_cell.length_a   1.000
_cell.length_b   1.000
_cell.length_c   1.000
_cell.angle_alpha   90.00
_cell.angle_beta   90.00
_cell.angle_gamma   90.00
#
_symmetry.space_group_name_H-M   'P 1'
#
loop_
_entity.id
_entity.type
_entity.pdbx_description
1 polymer ?
#
loop_
_entity_poly.entity_id
_entity_poly.type
_entity_poly.pdbx_seq_one_letter_code
_entity_poly.pdbx_strand_id
1 'polypeptide(L)' 'VQPGGLEVTVSGNECTVCHKTFYNSSSLRRHMDRHLFNNRKRFPCNICFKMFARKDYVKEHIFNVHRSQGSENK' A
#
# COMPACT_ATOMS: atom_id res chain seq x y z
N VAL A 1 29.10 -7.04 17.09
CA VAL A 1 29.03 -5.59 16.83
C VAL A 1 29.24 -5.43 15.33
N GLN A 2 28.22 -5.19 14.52
CA GLN A 2 27.26 -4.10 14.64
C GLN A 2 25.79 -4.59 14.64
N PRO A 3 24.98 -4.07 15.57
CA PRO A 3 23.54 -4.26 15.65
C PRO A 3 22.82 -3.19 14.81
N GLY A 4 21.67 -3.52 14.23
CA GLY A 4 20.67 -2.53 13.82
C GLY A 4 20.90 -1.86 12.46
N GLY A 5 19.82 -1.79 11.69
CA GLY A 5 19.73 -0.98 10.48
C GLY A 5 20.34 -1.65 9.27
N LEU A 6 19.59 -2.53 8.60
CA LEU A 6 19.77 -2.68 7.17
C LEU A 6 19.53 -1.28 6.60
N GLU A 7 20.61 -0.55 6.35
CA GLU A 7 20.59 0.63 5.52
C GLU A 7 19.93 0.19 4.23
N VAL A 8 18.65 0.52 4.09
CA VAL A 8 18.01 0.61 2.80
C VAL A 8 18.83 1.68 2.09
N THR A 9 19.92 1.25 1.48
CA THR A 9 20.62 2.01 0.46
C THR A 9 19.58 2.09 -0.64
N VAL A 10 18.82 3.19 -0.63
CA VAL A 10 17.92 3.59 -1.70
C VAL A 10 18.80 4.00 -2.88
N SER A 11 19.52 3.03 -3.43
CA SER A 11 20.39 3.17 -4.60
C SER A 11 19.88 2.26 -5.72
N GLY A 12 18.56 2.13 -5.78
CA GLY A 12 17.86 1.31 -6.75
C GLY A 12 16.37 1.48 -6.58
N ASN A 13 15.70 1.84 -7.67
CA ASN A 13 14.24 1.78 -7.73
C ASN A 13 13.77 0.38 -8.18
N GLU A 14 14.60 -0.65 -8.07
CA GLU A 14 14.29 -2.01 -8.51
C GLU A 14 13.72 -2.86 -7.36
N CYS A 15 12.68 -3.62 -7.67
CA CYS A 15 12.13 -4.62 -6.78
C CYS A 15 12.95 -5.90 -6.81
N THR A 16 13.55 -6.30 -5.70
CA THR A 16 14.33 -7.53 -5.59
C THR A 16 13.50 -8.82 -5.66
N VAL A 17 12.15 -8.73 -5.59
CA VAL A 17 11.26 -9.90 -5.64
C VAL A 17 10.80 -10.22 -7.06
N CYS A 18 10.57 -9.20 -7.89
CA CYS A 18 10.08 -9.38 -9.27
C CYS A 18 10.88 -8.60 -10.32
N HIS A 19 12.00 -8.01 -9.92
CA HIS A 19 12.92 -7.21 -10.75
C HIS A 19 12.26 -6.07 -11.52
N LYS A 20 11.14 -5.53 -11.01
CA LYS A 20 10.50 -4.35 -11.57
C LYS A 20 11.19 -3.07 -11.12
N THR A 21 11.55 -2.23 -12.07
CA THR A 21 12.10 -0.88 -11.81
C THR A 21 10.99 0.16 -11.72
N PHE A 22 11.13 1.07 -10.77
CA PHE A 22 10.24 2.20 -10.51
C PHE A 22 10.98 3.52 -10.75
N TYR A 23 10.24 4.63 -10.78
CA TYR A 23 10.84 5.95 -10.98
C TYR A 23 11.26 6.61 -9.65
N ASN A 24 10.74 6.12 -8.51
CA ASN A 24 11.14 6.58 -7.18
C ASN A 24 10.94 5.51 -6.10
N SER A 25 11.58 5.75 -4.95
CA SER A 25 11.56 4.88 -3.77
C SER A 25 10.17 4.74 -3.14
N SER A 26 9.36 5.81 -3.16
CA SER A 26 7.97 5.77 -2.68
C SER A 26 7.11 4.79 -3.46
N SER A 27 7.30 4.71 -4.78
CA SER A 27 6.59 3.78 -5.66
C SER A 27 7.04 2.35 -5.45
N LEU A 28 8.36 2.13 -5.29
CA LEU A 28 8.92 0.83 -4.93
C LEU A 28 8.36 0.34 -3.59
N ARG A 29 8.32 1.20 -2.56
CA ARG A 29 7.76 0.86 -1.24
C ARG A 29 6.29 0.44 -1.34
N ARG A 30 5.47 1.23 -2.04
CA ARG A 30 4.06 0.92 -2.29
C ARG A 30 3.88 -0.38 -3.08
N HIS A 31 4.82 -0.69 -3.97
CA HIS A 31 4.81 -1.93 -4.72
C HIS A 31 5.17 -3.14 -3.85
N MET A 32 6.14 -3.00 -2.94
CA MET A 32 6.49 -4.05 -1.97
C MET A 32 5.32 -4.41 -1.06
N ASP A 33 4.48 -3.43 -0.70
CA ASP A 33 3.22 -3.70 -0.02
C ASP A 33 2.35 -4.71 -0.77
N ARG A 34 2.34 -4.73 -2.11
CA ARG A 34 1.59 -5.74 -2.89
C ARG A 34 2.15 -7.15 -2.74
N HIS A 35 3.47 -7.30 -2.69
CA HIS A 35 4.11 -8.59 -2.41
C HIS A 35 3.73 -9.10 -1.02
N LEU A 36 3.63 -8.19 -0.05
CA LEU A 36 3.20 -8.52 1.31
C LEU A 36 1.68 -8.70 1.41
N PHE A 37 0.89 -8.01 0.57
CA PHE A 37 -0.57 -7.94 0.64
C PHE A 37 -1.26 -9.28 0.42
N ASN A 38 -0.62 -10.21 -0.30
CA ASN A 38 -1.17 -11.58 -0.43
C ASN A 38 -1.42 -12.23 0.94
N ASN A 39 -0.66 -11.83 1.97
CA ASN A 39 -0.76 -12.33 3.33
C ASN A 39 -1.15 -11.26 4.37
N ARG A 40 -1.44 -10.01 3.97
CA ARG A 40 -1.80 -8.92 4.90
C ARG A 40 -3.29 -8.62 4.91
N LYS A 41 -3.75 -8.15 6.07
CA LYS A 41 -5.12 -7.72 6.36
C LYS A 41 -5.58 -6.74 5.29
N ARG A 42 -6.57 -7.17 4.49
CA ARG A 42 -7.25 -6.32 3.51
C ARG A 42 -7.94 -5.17 4.23
N PHE A 43 -8.10 -4.03 3.55
CA PHE A 43 -8.83 -2.89 4.11
C PHE A 43 -10.31 -3.00 3.68
N PRO A 44 -11.23 -3.31 4.61
CA PRO A 44 -12.65 -3.36 4.27
C PRO A 44 -13.21 -1.95 4.09
N CYS A 45 -14.13 -1.80 3.15
CA CYS A 45 -15.07 -0.68 3.14
C CYS A 45 -16.05 -0.87 4.31
N ASN A 46 -16.20 0.11 5.20
CA ASN A 46 -17.11 -0.02 6.34
C ASN A 46 -18.59 0.08 5.95
N ILE A 47 -18.90 0.38 4.68
CA ILE A 47 -20.27 0.52 4.17
C ILE A 47 -20.75 -0.79 3.52
N CYS A 48 -19.95 -1.34 2.60
CA CYS A 48 -20.30 -2.55 1.84
C CYS A 48 -19.40 -3.76 2.12
N PHE A 49 -18.43 -3.63 3.05
CA PHE A 49 -17.46 -4.66 3.43
C PHE A 49 -16.59 -5.21 2.30
N LYS A 50 -16.59 -4.55 1.13
CA LYS A 50 -15.69 -4.88 0.04
C LYS A 50 -14.24 -4.67 0.46
N MET A 51 -13.40 -5.65 0.16
CA MET A 51 -12.00 -5.68 0.58
C MET A 51 -11.08 -5.04 -0.47
N PHE A 52 -10.22 -4.13 -0.04
CA PHE A 52 -9.28 -3.43 -0.90
C PHE A 52 -7.82 -3.64 -0.48
N ALA A 53 -6.94 -3.51 -1.48
CA ALA A 53 -5.50 -3.61 -1.30
C ALA A 53 -4.90 -2.49 -0.43
N ARG A 54 -5.51 -1.30 -0.48
CA ARG A 54 -4.94 -0.08 0.11
C ARG A 54 -6.05 0.85 0.59
N LYS A 55 -5.77 1.65 1.62
CA LYS A 55 -6.74 2.60 2.20
C LYS A 55 -7.18 3.69 1.22
N ASP A 56 -6.29 4.17 0.35
CA ASP A 56 -6.62 5.16 -0.68
C ASP A 56 -7.67 4.64 -1.66
N TYR A 57 -7.59 3.36 -2.04
CA TYR A 57 -8.63 2.73 -2.86
C TYR A 57 -9.97 2.60 -2.13
N VAL A 58 -9.97 2.37 -0.81
CA VAL A 58 -11.22 2.40 -0.02
C VAL A 58 -11.83 3.81 -0.05
N LYS A 59 -11.02 4.86 0.13
CA LYS A 59 -11.51 6.26 0.08
C LYS A 59 -12.10 6.62 -1.28
N GLU A 60 -11.39 6.31 -2.36
CA GLU A 60 -11.87 6.52 -3.72
C GLU A 60 -13.16 5.74 -3.99
N HIS A 61 -13.21 4.48 -3.54
CA HIS A 61 -14.41 3.66 -3.66
C HIS A 61 -15.60 4.27 -2.91
N ILE A 62 -15.40 4.73 -1.67
CA ILE A 62 -16.46 5.39 -0.89
C ILE A 62 -16.93 6.65 -1.60
N PHE A 63 -16.01 7.48 -2.09
CA PHE A 63 -16.36 8.73 -2.79
C PHE A 63 -17.18 8.49 -4.06
N ASN A 64 -16.80 7.50 -4.87
CA ASN A 64 -17.45 7.24 -6.16
C ASN A 64 -18.71 6.37 -6.06
N VAL A 65 -18.69 5.36 -5.19
CA VAL A 65 -19.75 4.34 -5.09
C VAL A 65 -20.71 4.63 -3.94
N HIS A 66 -20.23 5.28 -2.88
CA HIS A 66 -21.00 5.57 -1.67
C HIS A 66 -21.04 7.09 -1.37
N ARG A 67 -21.06 7.91 -2.44
CA ARG A 67 -21.04 9.39 -2.61
C ARG A 67 -21.55 10.30 -1.45
N SER A 68 -22.16 9.76 -0.41
CA SER A 68 -22.78 10.45 0.72
C SER A 68 -22.28 10.04 2.12
N GLN A 69 -21.26 9.20 2.27
CA GLN A 69 -20.76 8.74 3.59
C GLN A 69 -19.23 8.87 3.70
N GLY A 70 -18.72 10.07 3.40
CA GLY A 70 -17.34 10.44 3.68
C GLY A 70 -17.24 11.06 5.07
N SER A 71 -17.14 10.22 6.11
CA SER A 71 -16.75 10.70 7.44
C SER A 71 -15.39 10.12 7.79
N GLU A 72 -14.48 11.05 8.04
CA GLU A 72 -13.09 10.88 8.41
C GLU A 72 -12.95 9.92 9.60
N ASN A 73 -12.03 8.96 9.48
CA ASN A 73 -11.46 8.33 10.66
C ASN A 73 -10.04 8.86 10.82
N LYS A 74 -9.92 9.75 11.80
CA LYS A 74 -8.72 10.26 12.48
C LYS A 74 -7.65 9.18 12.71
#